data_AF-A0A7X5R6T3-F1
#
_entry.id   AF-A0A7X5R6T3-F1
#
_cell.length_a   1.000
_cell.length_b   1.000
_cell.length_c   1.000
_cell.angle_alpha   90.00
_cell.angle_beta   90.00
_cell.angle_gamma   90.00
#
_symmetry.space_group_name_H-M   'P 1'
#
loop_
_entity.id
_entity.type
_entity.pdbx_description
1 polymer ?
#
loop_
_entity_poly.entity_id
_entity_poly.type
_entity_poly.pdbx_seq_one_letter_code
_entity_poly.pdbx_strand_id
1 'polypeptide(L)'
;MVTKKTWEEFRKSGFLWWINMLLHTFGWAIVFEMSENNSNEIVEVYPARVKYRGFSEKNNTEGYIQVSEYMKANSDELSKEAAE
;
A
#
# COMPACT_ATOMS: atom_id res chain seq x y z
N MET A 1 0.53 -9.33 -19.56
CA MET A 1 -0.83 -8.75 -19.69
C MET A 1 -1.01 -7.69 -18.61
N VAL A 2 -1.79 -6.62 -18.81
CA VAL A 2 -2.01 -5.58 -17.78
C VAL A 2 -3.43 -5.68 -17.23
N THR A 3 -3.55 -5.97 -15.94
CA THR A 3 -4.84 -6.03 -15.22
C THR A 3 -4.96 -4.84 -14.26
N LYS A 4 -5.96 -3.99 -14.47
CA LYS A 4 -6.19 -2.83 -13.59
C LYS A 4 -6.65 -3.29 -12.21
N LYS A 5 -6.00 -2.76 -11.16
CA LYS A 5 -6.44 -2.87 -9.76
C LYS A 5 -6.96 -1.53 -9.26
N THR A 6 -7.81 -1.58 -8.25
CA THR A 6 -8.35 -0.39 -7.58
C THR A 6 -7.39 0.11 -6.50
N TRP A 7 -7.51 1.40 -6.15
CA TRP A 7 -6.73 1.97 -5.05
C TRP A 7 -7.04 1.33 -3.69
N GLU A 8 -8.27 0.86 -3.48
CA GLU A 8 -8.65 0.18 -2.24
C GLU A 8 -8.01 -1.22 -2.14
N GLU A 9 -7.91 -1.96 -3.25
CA GLU A 9 -7.13 -3.21 -3.29
C GLU A 9 -5.65 -2.93 -2.99
N PHE A 10 -5.08 -1.88 -3.59
CA PHE A 10 -3.70 -1.47 -3.33
C PHE A 10 -3.49 -1.11 -1.85
N ARG A 11 -4.43 -0.39 -1.22
CA ARG A 11 -4.35 -0.03 0.20
C ARG A 11 -4.44 -1.26 1.10
N LYS A 12 -5.40 -2.15 0.85
CA LYS A 12 -5.64 -3.36 1.65
C LYS A 12 -4.52 -4.39 1.56
N SER A 13 -3.78 -4.43 0.46
CA SER A 13 -2.62 -5.32 0.29
C SER A 13 -1.42 -4.97 1.19
N GLY A 14 -1.42 -3.81 1.85
CA GLY A 14 -0.27 -3.28 2.58
C GLY A 14 0.77 -2.59 1.70
N PHE A 15 0.57 -2.55 0.37
CA PHE A 15 1.52 -1.93 -0.56
C PHE A 15 1.67 -0.42 -0.37
N LEU A 16 0.61 0.27 0.03
CA LEU A 16 0.70 1.70 0.35
C LEU A 16 1.73 1.97 1.45
N TRP A 17 1.66 1.22 2.55
CA TRP A 17 2.63 1.32 3.63
C TRP A 17 4.03 0.93 3.13
N TRP A 18 4.14 -0.18 2.41
CA TRP A 18 5.44 -0.70 1.96
C TRP A 18 6.16 0.27 1.02
N ILE A 19 5.46 0.86 0.05
CA ILE A 19 6.06 1.84 -0.86
C ILE A 19 6.36 3.15 -0.14
N ASN A 20 5.51 3.58 0.80
CA ASN A 20 5.79 4.78 1.59
C ASN A 20 7.02 4.62 2.52
N MET A 21 7.39 3.40 2.93
CA MET A 21 8.68 3.18 3.62
C MET A 21 9.87 3.66 2.78
N LEU A 22 9.84 3.40 1.46
CA LEU A 22 10.87 3.86 0.53
C LEU A 22 10.73 5.35 0.25
N LEU A 23 9.53 5.83 -0.08
CA LEU A 23 9.30 7.23 -0.45
C LEU A 23 9.64 8.20 0.70
N HIS A 24 9.41 7.81 1.95
CA HIS A 24 9.75 8.62 3.12
C HIS A 24 11.27 8.91 3.20
N THR A 25 12.14 8.05 2.66
CA THR A 25 13.58 8.32 2.57
C THR A 25 13.88 9.54 1.68
N PHE A 26 13.11 9.72 0.62
CA PHE A 26 13.19 10.85 -0.29
C PHE A 26 12.37 12.07 0.18
N GLY A 27 11.62 11.95 1.28
CA GLY A 27 10.69 12.99 1.77
C GLY A 27 9.42 13.09 0.92
N TRP A 28 8.99 11.98 0.32
CA TRP A 28 7.75 11.86 -0.43
C TRP A 28 6.83 10.84 0.22
N ALA A 29 5.54 10.93 -0.06
CA ALA A 29 4.56 9.90 0.26
C ALA A 29 3.46 9.88 -0.80
N ILE A 30 2.81 8.73 -0.99
CA ILE A 30 1.49 8.64 -1.60
C ILE A 30 0.48 8.84 -0.47
N VAL A 31 -0.41 9.81 -0.65
CA VAL A 31 -1.46 10.19 0.30
C VAL A 31 -2.80 9.71 -0.26
N PHE A 32 -3.59 9.09 0.62
CA PHE A 32 -4.97 8.73 0.37
C PHE A 32 -5.83 9.69 1.17
N GLU A 33 -6.58 10.54 0.47
CA GLU A 33 -7.55 11.43 1.09
C GLU A 33 -8.86 10.67 1.24
N MET A 34 -9.33 10.51 2.48
CA MET A 34 -10.54 9.76 2.81
C MET A 34 -11.67 10.73 3.11
N SER A 35 -12.90 10.34 2.75
CA SER A 35 -14.10 11.13 3.02
C SER A 35 -14.31 11.32 4.52
N GLU A 36 -14.60 12.56 4.94
CA GLU A 36 -14.93 12.87 6.35
C GLU A 36 -16.19 12.12 6.82
N ASN A 37 -17.11 11.85 5.89
CA ASN A 37 -18.39 11.19 6.17
C ASN A 37 -18.31 9.65 6.09
N ASN A 38 -17.28 9.12 5.43
CA ASN A 38 -17.11 7.68 5.23
C ASN A 38 -15.62 7.31 5.17
N SER A 39 -15.12 6.72 6.26
CA SER A 39 -13.71 6.33 6.40
C SER A 39 -13.22 5.27 5.40
N ASN A 40 -14.12 4.66 4.62
CA ASN A 40 -13.78 3.70 3.58
C ASN A 40 -13.87 4.27 2.16
N GLU A 41 -14.29 5.53 2.01
CA GLU A 41 -14.38 6.18 0.71
C GLU A 41 -13.13 7.00 0.44
N ILE A 42 -12.45 6.67 -0.65
CA ILE A 42 -11.28 7.39 -1.15
C ILE A 42 -11.77 8.55 -2.02
N VAL A 43 -11.47 9.79 -1.60
CA VAL A 43 -11.77 11.02 -2.34
C VAL A 43 -10.71 11.26 -3.41
N GLU A 44 -9.43 11.17 -3.04
CA GLU A 44 -8.30 11.41 -3.94
C GLU A 44 -7.06 10.61 -3.53
N VAL A 45 -6.17 10.35 -4.50
CA VAL A 45 -4.84 9.76 -4.26
C VAL A 45 -3.80 10.59 -4.99
N TYR A 46 -2.80 11.10 -4.26
CA TYR A 46 -1.77 11.98 -4.81
C TYR A 46 -0.40 11.82 -4.12
N PRO A 47 0.71 12.14 -4.80
CA PRO A 47 2.00 12.26 -4.15
C PRO A 47 2.08 13.58 -3.35
N ALA A 48 2.74 13.55 -2.20
CA ALA A 48 2.96 14.73 -1.36
C ALA A 48 4.39 14.78 -0.82
N ARG A 49 4.88 16.00 -0.59
CA ARG A 49 6.12 16.24 0.17
C ARG A 49 5.84 16.06 1.66
N VAL A 50 6.65 15.24 2.32
CA VAL A 50 6.50 14.95 3.74
C VAL A 50 7.82 15.07 4.49
N LYS A 51 7.73 15.27 5.81
CA LYS A 51 8.87 15.25 6.72
C LYS A 51 9.00 13.93 7.49
N TYR A 52 8.08 12.99 7.27
CA TYR A 52 8.11 11.66 7.88
C TYR A 52 9.32 10.86 7.41
N ARG A 53 9.91 10.08 8.32
CA ARG A 53 11.08 9.23 8.10
C ARG A 53 10.81 7.80 8.58
N GLY A 54 9.78 7.19 7.99
CA GLY A 54 9.26 5.88 8.39
C GLY A 54 7.94 5.98 9.14
N PHE A 55 7.55 4.89 9.77
CA PHE A 55 6.30 4.75 10.51
C PHE A 55 6.53 4.29 11.96
N SER A 56 5.52 4.45 12.80
CA SER A 56 5.51 3.91 14.16
C SER A 56 5.58 2.38 14.14
N GLU A 57 6.02 1.78 15.25
CA GLU A 57 6.09 0.32 15.41
C GLU A 57 4.74 -0.35 15.12
N LYS A 58 3.65 0.19 15.69
CA LYS A 58 2.29 -0.29 15.43
C LYS A 58 1.96 -0.34 13.93
N ASN A 59 2.21 0.75 13.21
CA ASN A 59 1.93 0.82 11.78
C ASN A 59 2.83 -0.13 10.97
N ASN A 60 4.08 -0.31 11.40
CA ASN A 60 4.97 -1.30 10.78
C ASN A 60 4.43 -2.72 10.97
N THR A 61 4.03 -3.09 12.19
CA THR A 61 3.46 -4.41 12.49
C THR A 61 2.21 -4.67 11.64
N GLU A 62 1.28 -3.72 11.57
CA GLU A 62 0.08 -3.84 10.75
C GLU A 62 0.41 -3.97 9.26
N GLY A 63 1.37 -3.17 8.75
CA GLY A 63 1.80 -3.23 7.35
C GLY A 63 2.47 -4.56 6.99
N TYR A 64 3.34 -5.09 7.85
CA TYR A 64 3.96 -6.40 7.64
C TYR A 64 2.92 -7.53 7.60
N ILE A 65 1.90 -7.49 8.47
CA ILE A 65 0.80 -8.46 8.46
C ILE A 65 0.06 -8.41 7.11
N GLN A 66 -0.35 -7.22 6.67
CA GLN A 66 -1.10 -7.05 5.42
C GLN A 66 -0.33 -7.57 4.20
N VAL A 67 0.95 -7.23 4.08
CA VAL A 67 1.80 -7.71 2.98
C VAL A 67 1.97 -9.23 3.05
N SER A 68 2.15 -9.80 4.24
CA SER A 68 2.30 -11.25 4.42
C SER A 68 1.02 -11.99 4.03
N GLU A 69 -0.14 -11.46 4.39
CA GLU A 69 -1.44 -11.99 3.99
C GLU A 69 -1.65 -11.92 2.48
N TYR A 70 -1.29 -10.80 1.85
CA TYR A 70 -1.31 -10.67 0.40
C TYR A 70 -0.42 -11.73 -0.27
N MET A 71 0.83 -11.88 0.18
CA MET A 71 1.76 -12.86 -0.38
C MET A 71 1.21 -14.28 -0.24
N LYS A 72 0.66 -14.63 0.92
CA LYS A 72 0.05 -15.95 1.15
C LYS A 72 -1.15 -16.21 0.23
N ALA A 73 -1.98 -15.20 -0.01
CA ALA A 73 -3.18 -15.36 -0.82
C ALA A 73 -2.89 -15.45 -2.33
N ASN A 74 -1.75 -14.92 -2.79
CA ASN A 74 -1.44 -14.80 -4.22
C ASN A 74 -0.20 -15.60 -4.65
N SER A 75 0.49 -16.31 -3.75
CA SER A 75 1.77 -16.98 -4.04
C SER A 75 1.70 -17.96 -5.20
N ASP A 76 0.61 -18.72 -5.30
CA ASP A 76 0.45 -19.74 -6.33
C ASP A 76 0.29 -19.14 -7.73
N GLU A 77 -0.44 -18.02 -7.84
CA GLU A 77 -0.62 -17.28 -9.09
C GLU A 77 0.70 -16.59 -9.49
N LEU A 78 1.32 -15.87 -8.55
CA LEU A 78 2.62 -15.22 -8.76
C LEU A 78 3.71 -16.21 -9.20
N SER A 79 3.72 -17.42 -8.62
CA SER A 79 4.68 -18.47 -8.98
C SER A 79 4.46 -18.98 -10.41
N LYS A 80 3.20 -19.13 -10.83
CA LYS A 80 2.86 -19.52 -12.21
C LYS A 80 3.25 -18.42 -13.19
N GLU A 81 2.87 -17.17 -12.92
CA GLU A 81 3.19 -16.01 -13.77
C GLU A 81 4.70 -15.83 -13.95
N ALA A 82 5.51 -16.12 -12.93
CA ALA A 82 6.97 -16.02 -13.00
C ALA A 82 7.62 -17.15 -13.81
N ALA A 83 6.92 -18.25 -14.06
CA ALA A 83 7.40 -19.39 -14.84
C ALA A 83 7.00 -19.33 -16.34
N GLU A 84 6.18 -18.35 -16.72
CA GLU A 84 5.78 -18.03 -18.10
C GLU A 84 6.77 -17.09 -18.79
#